data_AF-A0A2R6ENS2-F1
#
_entry.id   AF-A0A2R6ENS2-F1
#
_cell.length_a   1.000
_cell.length_b   1.000
_cell.length_c   1.000
_cell.angle_alpha   90.00
_cell.angle_beta   90.00
_cell.angle_gamma   90.00
#
_symmetry.space_group_name_H-M   'P 1'
#
loop_
_entity.id
_entity.type
_entity.pdbx_description
1 polymer ?
#
loop_
_entity_poly.entity_id
_entity_poly.type
_entity_poly.pdbx_seq_one_letter_code
_entity_poly.pdbx_strand_id
1 'polypeptide(L)'
;MEREGYRPNAAATHEKAAEDNSFEDAYANHLEPLVVIGRNGEIHWTEGNHRFAIASILGLDAVPVYVLCRHEHWQRVRDRMHDARDGAAATDLPSDLKAHLGHPDLRDICAEETDIHPQ
;
A
#
# COMPACT_ATOMS: atom_id res chain seq x y z
N MET A 1 9.02 41.03 -26.24
CA MET A 1 8.48 41.01 -24.86
C MET A 1 7.44 39.90 -24.83
N GLU A 2 7.87 38.72 -24.42
CA GLU A 2 7.09 37.49 -24.46
C GLU A 2 5.93 37.59 -23.45
N ARG A 3 4.69 37.50 -23.96
CA ARG A 3 3.46 37.36 -23.15
C ARG A 3 3.12 35.88 -23.05
N GLU A 4 3.97 35.08 -22.43
CA GLU A 4 3.61 33.72 -22.02
C GLU A 4 3.32 33.72 -20.52
N GLY A 5 2.20 34.34 -20.17
CA GLY A 5 1.66 34.32 -18.81
C GLY A 5 0.79 33.08 -18.54
N TYR A 6 0.39 32.96 -17.27
CA TYR A 6 -0.53 31.95 -16.75
C TYR A 6 -1.77 31.75 -17.65
N ARG A 7 -1.97 30.53 -18.13
CA ARG A 7 -3.22 30.10 -18.77
C ARG A 7 -4.13 29.47 -17.70
N PRO A 8 -5.34 30.02 -17.48
CA PRO A 8 -6.33 29.37 -16.61
C PRO A 8 -6.66 27.96 -17.14
N ASN A 9 -6.86 26.98 -16.26
CA ASN A 9 -7.21 25.61 -16.65
C ASN A 9 -8.46 25.54 -17.55
N ALA A 10 -9.38 26.49 -17.44
CA ALA A 10 -10.56 26.58 -18.32
C ALA A 10 -10.25 27.00 -19.76
N ALA A 11 -9.09 27.65 -19.99
CA ALA A 11 -8.62 28.09 -21.30
C ALA A 11 -7.61 27.11 -21.92
N ALA A 12 -7.09 26.16 -21.13
CA ALA A 12 -6.42 25.00 -21.66
C ALA A 12 -7.50 24.02 -22.12
N THR A 13 -7.56 23.74 -23.42
CA THR A 13 -8.16 22.51 -23.90
C THR A 13 -7.27 21.40 -23.39
N HIS A 14 -7.49 20.94 -22.15
CA HIS A 14 -7.02 19.63 -21.76
C HIS A 14 -7.67 18.71 -22.80
N GLU A 15 -6.86 18.08 -23.65
CA GLU A 15 -7.30 16.85 -24.28
C GLU A 15 -7.76 16.00 -23.10
N LYS A 16 -9.08 15.77 -23.03
CA LYS A 16 -9.61 14.79 -22.10
C LYS A 16 -8.78 13.54 -22.36
N ALA A 17 -8.31 12.90 -21.29
CA ALA A 17 -7.77 11.57 -21.46
C ALA A 17 -8.79 10.79 -22.31
N ALA A 18 -8.30 10.30 -23.44
CA ALA A 18 -9.16 9.62 -24.38
C ALA A 18 -9.85 8.48 -23.63
N GLU A 19 -11.13 8.24 -23.89
CA GLU A 19 -11.87 7.09 -23.33
C GLU A 19 -11.20 5.75 -23.68
N ASP A 20 -10.26 5.76 -24.63
CA ASP A 20 -9.39 4.65 -25.05
C ASP A 20 -7.96 4.79 -24.51
N ASN A 21 -7.78 5.30 -23.29
CA ASN A 21 -6.51 5.18 -22.60
C ASN A 21 -6.52 3.88 -21.78
N SER A 22 -5.96 2.81 -22.35
CA SER A 22 -5.76 1.54 -21.64
C SER A 22 -5.02 1.65 -20.30
N PHE A 23 -4.34 2.78 -20.04
CA PHE A 23 -3.70 3.09 -18.76
C PHE A 23 -4.63 3.76 -17.75
N GLU A 24 -5.75 4.38 -18.14
CA GLU A 24 -6.70 4.98 -17.18
C GLU A 24 -7.51 3.94 -16.42
N ASP A 25 -7.92 2.87 -17.09
CA ASP A 25 -8.57 1.71 -16.45
C ASP A 25 -7.59 0.71 -15.84
N ALA A 26 -6.28 1.04 -15.82
CA ALA A 26 -5.31 0.19 -15.16
C ALA A 26 -5.72 -0.01 -13.70
N TYR A 27 -5.65 -1.27 -13.25
CA TYR A 27 -6.06 -1.70 -11.90
C TYR A 27 -5.44 -0.84 -10.79
N ALA A 28 -4.23 -0.31 -11.01
CA ALA A 28 -3.54 0.59 -10.09
C ALA A 28 -4.28 1.92 -9.84
N ASN A 29 -4.98 2.49 -10.84
CA ASN A 29 -5.70 3.75 -10.66
C ASN A 29 -6.99 3.60 -9.83
N HIS A 30 -7.54 2.38 -9.78
CA HIS A 30 -8.68 2.05 -8.92
C HIS A 30 -8.24 1.74 -7.48
N LEU A 31 -6.98 1.36 -7.31
CA LEU A 31 -6.40 1.01 -6.02
C LEU A 31 -5.36 2.05 -5.65
N GLU A 32 -5.76 3.15 -5.03
CA GLU A 32 -4.82 4.06 -4.38
C GLU A 32 -5.19 4.21 -2.90
N PRO A 33 -4.22 4.24 -1.96
CA PRO A 33 -2.77 4.23 -2.15
C PRO A 33 -2.14 2.83 -2.22
N LEU A 34 -1.03 2.69 -2.96
CA LEU A 34 -0.28 1.42 -3.12
C LEU A 34 1.11 1.49 -2.52
N VAL A 35 1.50 0.38 -1.91
CA VAL A 35 2.87 0.15 -1.42
C VAL A 35 3.43 -1.17 -1.94
N VAL A 36 4.75 -1.31 -1.90
CA VAL A 36 5.47 -2.55 -2.16
C VAL A 36 6.40 -2.85 -1.00
N ILE A 37 6.66 -4.14 -0.75
CA ILE A 37 7.59 -4.56 0.30
C ILE A 37 8.92 -4.96 -0.34
N GLY A 38 9.98 -4.24 0.02
CA GLY A 38 11.32 -4.46 -0.47
C GLY A 38 12.01 -5.67 0.16
N ARG A 39 13.27 -5.90 -0.22
CA ARG A 39 14.02 -7.11 0.16
C ARG A 39 14.22 -7.23 1.66
N ASN A 40 14.42 -6.10 2.35
CA ASN A 40 14.73 -6.06 3.77
C ASN A 40 13.49 -5.73 4.62
N GLY A 41 12.28 -5.80 4.03
CA GLY A 41 11.04 -5.42 4.71
C GLY A 41 10.78 -3.91 4.70
N GLU A 42 11.52 -3.12 3.94
CA GLU A 42 11.18 -1.72 3.80
C GLU A 42 9.85 -1.56 3.01
N ILE A 43 9.00 -0.62 3.45
CA ILE A 43 7.76 -0.30 2.76
C ILE A 43 8.04 0.88 1.83
N HIS A 44 7.92 0.66 0.53
CA HIS A 44 8.03 1.72 -0.46
C HIS A 44 6.64 2.09 -0.97
N TRP A 45 6.36 3.37 -0.98
CA TRP A 45 5.17 3.90 -1.62
C TRP A 45 5.42 4.01 -3.13
N THR A 46 4.49 3.47 -3.93
CA THR A 46 4.52 3.53 -5.40
C THR A 46 3.41 4.39 -6.03
N GLU A 47 2.16 4.35 -5.54
CA GLU A 47 1.02 5.11 -6.11
C GLU A 47 0.12 5.70 -5.01
N GLY A 48 -0.72 6.69 -5.33
CA GLY A 48 -1.59 7.36 -4.35
C GLY A 48 -1.10 8.71 -3.84
N ASN A 49 -0.29 9.45 -4.62
CA ASN A 49 0.24 10.79 -4.29
C ASN A 49 -0.82 11.75 -3.77
N HIS A 50 -1.96 11.79 -4.44
CA HIS A 50 -3.03 12.69 -4.02
C HIS A 50 -3.59 12.31 -2.65
N ARG A 51 -3.79 11.02 -2.37
CA ARG A 51 -4.35 10.56 -1.09
C ARG A 51 -3.37 10.76 0.06
N PHE A 52 -2.08 10.50 -0.15
CA PHE A 52 -1.05 10.79 0.86
C PHE A 52 -0.90 12.30 1.13
N ALA A 53 -0.93 13.13 0.08
CA ALA A 53 -0.87 14.58 0.24
C ALA A 53 -2.09 15.10 1.05
N ILE A 54 -3.30 14.64 0.71
CA ILE A 54 -4.51 14.99 1.45
C ILE A 54 -4.41 14.56 2.91
N ALA A 55 -4.00 13.31 3.17
CA ALA A 55 -3.85 12.80 4.53
C ALA A 55 -2.84 13.62 5.35
N SER A 56 -1.71 14.01 4.73
CA SER A 56 -0.70 14.86 5.35
C SER A 56 -1.25 16.25 5.69
N ILE A 57 -1.98 16.89 4.76
CA ILE A 57 -2.61 18.21 4.99
C ILE A 57 -3.65 18.14 6.11
N LEU A 58 -4.42 17.04 6.18
CA LEU A 58 -5.42 16.82 7.21
C LEU A 58 -4.82 16.39 8.56
N GLY A 59 -3.52 16.10 8.63
CA GLY A 59 -2.85 15.64 9.85
C GLY A 59 -3.32 14.26 10.29
N LEU A 60 -3.62 13.36 9.35
CA LEU A 60 -3.98 11.98 9.67
C LEU A 60 -2.73 11.17 10.06
N ASP A 61 -2.82 10.42 11.16
CA ASP A 61 -1.72 9.61 11.67
C ASP A 61 -1.45 8.36 10.81
N ALA A 62 -2.46 7.88 10.08
CA ALA A 62 -2.36 6.68 9.23
C ALA A 62 -3.37 6.72 8.07
N VAL A 63 -3.02 6.02 6.98
CA VAL A 63 -3.87 5.84 5.80
C VAL A 63 -3.84 4.35 5.43
N PRO A 64 -4.99 3.74 5.09
CA PRO A 64 -5.00 2.37 4.56
C PRO A 64 -4.29 2.34 3.19
N VAL A 65 -3.53 1.28 2.96
CA VAL A 65 -2.80 1.06 1.71
C VAL A 65 -2.98 -0.38 1.24
N TYR A 66 -2.88 -0.61 -0.06
CA TYR A 66 -2.79 -1.96 -0.61
C TYR A 66 -1.34 -2.33 -0.88
N VAL A 67 -0.98 -3.58 -0.57
CA VAL A 67 0.35 -4.13 -0.93
C VAL A 67 0.26 -4.71 -2.34
N LEU A 68 0.85 -4.01 -3.31
CA LEU A 68 0.84 -4.42 -4.72
C LEU A 68 1.73 -5.65 -4.96
N CYS A 69 2.93 -5.63 -4.40
CA CYS A 69 3.86 -6.75 -4.50
C CYS A 69 4.80 -6.81 -3.29
N ARG A 70 5.37 -8.00 -3.08
CA ARG A 70 6.37 -8.27 -2.05
C ARG A 70 7.59 -8.86 -2.72
N HIS A 71 8.78 -8.52 -2.24
CA HIS A 71 9.97 -9.28 -2.57
C HIS A 71 9.76 -10.75 -2.19
N GLU A 72 10.21 -11.68 -3.03
CA GLU A 72 9.98 -13.13 -2.86
C GLU A 72 10.46 -13.69 -1.51
N HIS A 73 11.54 -13.14 -0.94
CA HIS A 73 11.97 -13.48 0.42
C HIS A 73 10.89 -13.14 1.46
N TRP A 74 10.24 -11.99 1.30
CA TRP A 74 9.25 -11.50 2.25
C TRP A 74 7.92 -12.24 2.14
N GLN A 75 7.51 -12.60 0.91
CA GLN A 75 6.37 -13.50 0.72
C GLN A 75 6.61 -14.84 1.44
N ARG A 76 7.80 -15.43 1.33
CA ARG A 76 8.16 -16.66 2.05
C ARG A 76 8.12 -16.51 3.57
N VAL A 77 8.56 -15.38 4.12
CA VAL A 77 8.46 -15.10 5.57
C VAL A 77 7.00 -15.08 6.00
N ARG A 78 6.13 -14.44 5.21
CA ARG A 78 4.70 -14.32 5.48
C ARG A 78 4.00 -15.68 5.43
N ASP A 79 4.28 -16.49 4.43
CA ASP A 79 3.72 -17.85 4.31
C ASP A 79 4.15 -18.73 5.51
N ARG A 80 5.45 -18.71 5.85
CA ARG A 80 5.97 -19.44 7.02
C ARG A 80 5.36 -18.96 8.35
N MET A 81 5.10 -17.66 8.48
CA MET A 81 4.45 -17.10 9.66
C MET A 81 3.00 -17.61 9.76
N HIS A 82 2.26 -17.62 8.65
CA HIS A 82 0.90 -18.16 8.59
C HIS A 82 0.87 -19.64 9.02
N ASP A 83 1.71 -20.47 8.42
CA ASP A 83 1.77 -21.91 8.74
C ASP A 83 2.15 -22.17 10.20
N ALA A 84 3.09 -21.38 10.74
CA ALA A 84 3.51 -21.51 12.14
C ALA A 84 2.40 -21.11 13.13
N ARG A 85 1.49 -20.21 12.74
CA ARG A 85 0.36 -19.77 13.57
C ARG A 85 -0.84 -20.70 13.47
N ASP A 86 -1.07 -21.30 12.31
CA ASP A 86 -2.14 -22.29 12.09
C ASP A 86 -1.80 -23.64 12.75
N GLY A 87 -0.53 -24.04 12.74
CA GLY A 87 -0.09 -25.38 13.15
C GLY A 87 0.37 -25.55 14.60
N ALA A 88 0.63 -24.50 15.38
CA ALA A 88 1.23 -24.62 16.71
C ALA A 88 0.68 -23.61 17.72
N ALA A 89 0.58 -24.03 18.98
CA ALA A 89 0.43 -23.11 20.10
C ALA A 89 1.44 -21.96 19.93
N ALA A 90 0.93 -20.72 19.88
CA ALA A 90 1.61 -19.48 19.49
C ALA A 90 2.98 -19.18 20.14
N THR A 91 3.43 -20.02 21.06
CA THR A 91 4.60 -19.87 21.91
C THR A 91 5.92 -20.31 21.26
N ASP A 92 5.91 -21.18 20.24
CA ASP A 92 7.15 -21.82 19.74
C ASP A 92 7.59 -21.40 18.32
N LEU A 93 7.40 -20.12 17.99
CA LEU A 93 7.90 -19.58 16.72
C LEU A 93 9.45 -19.67 16.62
N PRO A 94 9.98 -20.11 15.47
CA PRO A 94 11.40 -20.01 15.15
C PRO A 94 11.95 -18.60 15.36
N SER A 95 13.21 -18.50 15.81
CA SER A 95 13.86 -17.22 16.15
C SER A 95 13.95 -16.25 14.98
N ASP A 96 14.11 -16.76 13.76
CA ASP A 96 14.14 -15.96 12.54
C ASP A 96 12.77 -15.34 12.24
N LEU A 97 11.67 -16.08 12.47
CA LEU A 97 10.32 -15.52 12.33
C LEU A 97 9.98 -14.54 13.46
N LYS A 98 10.44 -14.81 14.69
CA LYS A 98 10.27 -13.90 15.83
C LYS A 98 10.86 -12.51 15.55
N ALA A 99 11.98 -12.43 14.83
CA ALA A 99 12.61 -11.17 14.44
C ALA A 99 11.71 -10.29 13.56
N HIS A 100 10.68 -10.87 12.92
CA HIS A 100 9.80 -10.20 11.98
C HIS A 100 8.42 -9.84 12.57
N LEU A 101 8.11 -10.22 13.82
CA LEU A 101 6.78 -10.00 14.42
C LEU A 101 6.34 -8.53 14.48
N GLY A 102 7.28 -7.58 14.53
CA GLY A 102 6.98 -6.15 14.55
C GLY A 102 6.68 -5.54 13.17
N HIS A 103 6.84 -6.31 12.10
CA HIS A 103 6.72 -5.78 10.74
C HIS A 103 5.25 -5.52 10.36
N PRO A 104 4.90 -4.34 9.79
CA PRO A 104 3.50 -3.99 9.48
C PRO A 104 2.80 -4.96 8.54
N ASP A 105 3.51 -5.49 7.55
CA ASP A 105 3.01 -6.52 6.61
C ASP A 105 2.83 -7.92 7.23
N LEU A 106 2.92 -8.09 8.55
CA LEU A 106 2.58 -9.35 9.23
C LEU A 106 1.46 -9.17 10.26
N ARG A 107 0.92 -7.94 10.39
CA ARG A 107 -0.06 -7.60 11.43
C ARG A 107 -1.35 -8.40 11.33
N ASP A 108 -1.85 -8.65 10.13
CA ASP A 108 -3.09 -9.39 9.92
C ASP A 108 -2.96 -10.90 10.19
N ILE A 109 -1.75 -11.44 10.15
CA ILE A 109 -1.46 -12.83 10.55
C ILE A 109 -1.18 -12.92 12.06
N CYS A 110 -0.58 -11.87 12.64
CA CYS A 110 -0.16 -11.86 14.05
C CYS A 110 -1.21 -11.28 14.99
N ALA A 111 -2.17 -10.52 14.50
CA ALA A 111 -3.27 -10.00 15.30
C ALA A 111 -4.23 -11.14 15.62
N GLU A 112 -4.56 -11.29 16.90
CA GLU A 112 -5.73 -12.06 17.33
C GLU A 112 -6.96 -11.40 16.70
N GLU A 113 -7.88 -12.20 16.14
CA GLU A 113 -9.13 -11.74 15.51
C GLU A 113 -9.75 -10.60 16.32
N THR A 114 -9.55 -9.36 15.87
CA THR A 114 -10.38 -8.26 16.32
C THR A 114 -11.55 -8.27 15.35
N ASP A 115 -12.66 -8.82 15.81
CA ASP A 115 -13.96 -8.81 15.14
C ASP A 115 -14.23 -7.41 14.57
N ILE A 116 -14.02 -7.27 13.26
CA ILE A 116 -14.39 -6.08 12.50
C ILE A 116 -15.53 -6.49 11.57
N HIS A 117 -16.72 -6.56 12.15
CA HIS A 117 -17.99 -6.51 11.42
C HIS A 117 -18.90 -5.38 11.92
N PRO A 118 -19.81 -4.90 11.05
CA PRO A 118 -19.91 -3.49 10.68
C PRO A 118 -20.99 -2.73 11.46
N GLN A 119 -20.89 -1.40 11.46
CA GLN A 119 -22.00 -0.48 11.66
C GLN A 119 -22.08 0.44 10.45
#